data_AF-A0A833S4F7-F1
#
_entry.id   AF-A0A833S4F7-F1
#
_cell.length_a   1.000
_cell.length_b   1.000
_cell.length_c   1.000
_cell.angle_alpha   90.00
_cell.angle_beta   90.00
_cell.angle_gamma   90.00
#
_symmetry.space_group_name_H-M   'P 1'
#
loop_
_entity.id
_entity.type
_entity.pdbx_description
1 polymer ?
#
loop_
_entity_poly.entity_id
_entity_poly.type
_entity_poly.pdbx_seq_one_letter_code
_entity_poly.pdbx_strand_id
1 'polypeptide(L)'
;MYQKLSFEVEYLTEQHLTGFESYKVSFPAGWTKYFIDLYFQYSSVDTNPLSVYVMHPFWNKVVQYCPKWVAPNVLTFFGFLFTVFNFTLFAFYDYYLYASSDDKPQYPPIPRWVFALGVFNVFMAYTLDGIDGKQARRTQTSGPLGELFDHGLDSWTTMLISVCMFSVFGRTDHSVSPLRMYFILWNVFISFYLTHWEKYNTGVLFLPWGYDLSMVGTIVVFIISSIGGHKAWKFVFPGGIPVGVIFEILLYVTAIVSSLPVVLWNIYKSYRDKTGKMRTFLDAIRPLLPLAVLFAISTIWVVHSPSNIIEKDPRIVFLAIGTIFSNICCRLIVSQMSNTRCELLPWILLPVAVIAIFSFILPSVDLIFTYILAIVALLAHIHYGTCVVRFILIFFKYVKCVVIFVFTRSVSKIVQTDYLPTIHVKNEEIRTNSREELRTSENRSDRQTVKKFQDHH
;
A
#
# COMPACT_ATOMS: atom_id res chain seq x y z
N MET A 1 -12.93 -28.66 -1.16
CA MET A 1 -13.72 -28.07 -2.25
C MET A 1 -14.00 -26.62 -1.88
N TYR A 2 -13.64 -25.65 -2.75
CA TYR A 2 -13.84 -24.23 -2.45
C TYR A 2 -15.32 -23.88 -2.50
N GLN A 3 -15.90 -23.47 -1.37
CA GLN A 3 -17.28 -22.99 -1.33
C GLN A 3 -17.28 -21.48 -1.56
N LYS A 4 -17.62 -21.07 -2.79
CA LYS A 4 -17.79 -19.67 -3.18
C LYS A 4 -18.88 -19.04 -2.32
N LEU A 5 -18.59 -17.93 -1.64
CA LEU A 5 -19.62 -17.19 -0.89
C LEU A 5 -20.56 -16.50 -1.89
N SER A 6 -21.84 -16.32 -1.54
CA SER A 6 -22.87 -15.79 -2.44
C SER A 6 -22.62 -14.38 -2.98
N PHE A 7 -21.67 -13.63 -2.40
CA PHE A 7 -21.32 -12.26 -2.79
C PHE A 7 -19.92 -12.16 -3.42
N GLU A 8 -19.25 -13.27 -3.68
CA GLU A 8 -17.86 -13.26 -4.10
C GLU A 8 -17.69 -12.97 -5.60
N VAL A 9 -17.21 -11.77 -5.89
CA VAL A 9 -16.86 -11.33 -7.25
C VAL A 9 -15.44 -11.75 -7.58
N GLU A 10 -15.26 -12.35 -8.76
CA GLU A 10 -13.96 -12.79 -9.25
C GLU A 10 -13.19 -11.61 -9.86
N TYR A 11 -12.45 -10.90 -9.01
CA TYR A 11 -11.62 -9.76 -9.43
C TYR A 11 -10.28 -10.17 -10.05
N LEU A 12 -9.82 -11.39 -9.79
CA LEU A 12 -8.56 -11.92 -10.32
C LEU A 12 -8.87 -12.99 -11.35
N THR A 13 -8.36 -12.81 -12.56
CA THR A 13 -8.42 -13.83 -13.63
C THR A 13 -7.31 -14.86 -13.44
N GLU A 14 -7.40 -16.00 -14.14
CA GLU A 14 -6.30 -16.99 -14.16
C GLU A 14 -4.96 -16.36 -14.55
N GLN A 15 -4.96 -15.43 -15.51
CA GLN A 15 -3.75 -14.70 -15.90
C GLN A 15 -3.11 -13.93 -14.73
N HIS A 16 -3.93 -13.35 -13.83
CA HIS A 16 -3.42 -12.71 -12.63
C HIS A 16 -2.76 -13.74 -11.70
N LEU A 17 -3.41 -14.89 -11.50
CA LEU A 17 -2.91 -15.96 -10.64
C LEU A 17 -1.59 -16.54 -11.17
N THR A 18 -1.51 -16.84 -12.47
CA THR A 18 -0.26 -17.26 -13.13
C THR A 18 0.83 -16.19 -13.01
N GLY A 19 0.46 -14.92 -13.11
CA GLY A 19 1.38 -13.81 -12.89
C GLY A 19 2.05 -13.82 -11.50
N PHE A 20 1.31 -14.22 -10.47
CA PHE A 20 1.85 -14.36 -9.12
C PHE A 20 2.76 -15.57 -8.93
N GLU A 21 2.84 -16.51 -9.88
CA GLU A 21 3.79 -17.64 -9.81
C GLU A 21 5.24 -17.18 -9.89
N SER A 22 5.51 -16.00 -10.44
CA SER A 22 6.82 -15.33 -10.32
C SER A 22 7.30 -15.21 -8.86
N TYR A 23 6.37 -15.14 -7.90
CA TYR A 23 6.67 -15.15 -6.47
C TYR A 23 6.76 -16.55 -5.85
N LYS A 24 6.34 -17.62 -6.55
CA LYS A 24 6.46 -19.01 -6.10
C LYS A 24 7.82 -19.54 -6.54
N VAL A 25 8.82 -19.46 -5.65
CA VAL A 25 10.06 -20.22 -5.87
C VAL A 25 9.80 -21.68 -5.50
N SER A 26 9.81 -22.58 -6.50
CA SER A 26 10.00 -24.01 -6.28
C SER A 26 11.50 -24.28 -6.16
N PHE A 27 11.96 -24.62 -4.95
CA PHE A 27 13.35 -25.01 -4.73
C PHE A 27 13.54 -26.50 -5.05
N PRO A 28 14.44 -26.88 -5.96
CA PRO A 28 14.97 -28.24 -5.99
C PRO A 28 15.67 -28.52 -4.65
N ALA A 29 15.56 -29.74 -4.13
CA ALA A 29 16.25 -30.11 -2.89
C ALA A 29 17.78 -29.95 -3.07
N GLY A 30 18.43 -29.13 -2.21
CA GLY A 30 19.90 -29.01 -2.14
C GLY A 30 20.50 -27.60 -2.20
N TRP A 31 19.72 -26.53 -2.39
CA TRP A 31 20.27 -25.17 -2.50
C TRP A 31 20.52 -24.51 -1.12
N THR A 32 21.71 -23.93 -0.93
CA THR A 32 22.14 -23.30 0.32
C THR A 32 21.62 -21.86 0.47
N LYS A 33 21.59 -21.40 1.73
CA LYS A 33 21.08 -20.10 2.23
C LYS A 33 21.50 -18.86 1.41
N TYR A 34 22.66 -18.89 0.74
CA TYR A 34 23.16 -17.76 -0.07
C TYR A 34 22.41 -17.57 -1.41
N PHE A 35 21.77 -18.60 -1.95
CA PHE A 35 20.95 -18.48 -3.16
C PHE A 35 19.51 -18.04 -2.88
N ILE A 36 19.05 -18.18 -1.63
CA ILE A 36 17.70 -17.82 -1.19
C ILE A 36 17.49 -16.29 -1.21
N ASP A 37 18.53 -15.52 -0.83
CA ASP A 37 18.46 -14.05 -0.83
C ASP A 37 18.52 -13.44 -2.24
N LEU A 38 19.01 -14.17 -3.25
CA LEU A 38 19.11 -13.70 -4.64
C LEU A 38 17.81 -13.84 -5.45
N TYR A 39 16.86 -14.67 -4.98
CA TYR A 39 15.68 -15.09 -5.77
C TYR A 39 14.33 -14.53 -5.29
N PHE A 40 14.29 -13.71 -4.24
CA PHE A 40 13.08 -12.99 -3.89
C PHE A 40 12.82 -11.88 -4.91
N GLN A 41 11.87 -12.10 -5.81
CA GLN A 41 11.54 -11.24 -6.95
C GLN A 41 10.75 -9.96 -6.56
N TYR A 42 10.96 -9.43 -5.35
CA TYR A 42 10.57 -8.07 -4.97
C TYR A 42 11.78 -7.16 -5.16
N SER A 43 11.83 -6.46 -6.30
CA SER A 43 12.87 -5.48 -6.59
C SER A 43 12.36 -4.09 -6.27
N SER A 44 12.81 -3.54 -5.15
CA SER A 44 12.61 -2.14 -4.78
C SER A 44 13.97 -1.44 -4.67
N VAL A 45 14.07 -0.22 -5.19
CA VAL A 45 15.26 0.61 -5.10
C VAL A 45 14.93 1.89 -4.35
N ASP A 46 15.70 2.16 -3.31
CA ASP A 46 15.63 3.39 -2.53
C ASP A 46 16.94 4.17 -2.70
N THR A 47 16.82 5.41 -3.17
CA THR A 47 17.94 6.35 -3.30
C THR A 47 17.76 7.60 -2.45
N ASN A 48 16.71 7.65 -1.62
CA ASN A 48 16.42 8.82 -0.81
C ASN A 48 17.49 8.96 0.29
N PRO A 49 18.23 10.09 0.33
CA PRO A 49 19.25 10.28 1.36
C PRO A 49 18.68 10.17 2.79
N LEU A 50 17.47 10.67 3.03
CA LEU A 50 16.81 10.56 4.33
C LEU A 50 16.55 9.09 4.70
N SER A 51 16.04 8.31 3.74
CA SER A 51 15.82 6.88 3.97
C SER A 51 17.12 6.13 4.21
N VAL A 52 18.07 6.25 3.29
CA VAL A 52 19.33 5.49 3.28
C VAL A 52 20.16 5.75 4.53
N TYR A 53 20.29 7.02 4.94
CA TYR A 53 21.21 7.40 6.01
C TYR A 53 20.56 7.51 7.40
N VAL A 54 19.23 7.67 7.48
CA VAL A 54 18.53 7.85 8.76
C VAL A 54 17.52 6.75 8.99
N MET A 55 16.54 6.60 8.10
CA MET A 55 15.38 5.75 8.34
C MET A 55 15.71 4.27 8.27
N HIS A 56 16.46 3.81 7.27
CA HIS A 56 16.90 2.42 7.16
C HIS A 56 17.74 1.97 8.37
N PRO A 57 18.78 2.71 8.82
CA PRO A 57 19.48 2.40 10.07
C PRO A 57 18.56 2.33 11.29
N PHE A 58 17.60 3.26 11.41
CA PHE A 58 16.60 3.25 12.47
C PHE A 58 15.70 2.01 12.41
N TRP A 59 15.03 1.77 11.28
CA TRP A 59 14.14 0.63 11.07
C TRP A 59 14.86 -0.73 11.19
N ASN A 60 16.12 -0.83 10.74
CA ASN A 60 16.94 -2.04 10.90
C ASN A 60 17.23 -2.36 12.38
N LYS A 61 17.25 -1.35 13.26
CA LYS A 61 17.30 -1.54 14.72
C LYS A 61 15.91 -1.84 15.28
N VAL A 62 14.89 -1.06 14.90
CA VAL A 62 13.52 -1.23 15.43
C VAL A 62 12.98 -2.63 15.16
N VAL A 63 13.17 -3.16 13.94
CA VAL A 63 12.70 -4.50 13.59
C VAL A 63 13.29 -5.58 14.50
N GLN A 64 14.48 -5.37 15.10
CA GLN A 64 15.10 -6.29 16.06
C GLN A 64 14.25 -6.51 17.31
N TYR A 65 13.50 -5.49 17.73
CA TYR A 65 12.59 -5.57 18.87
C TYR A 65 11.23 -6.20 18.51
N CYS A 66 10.88 -6.29 17.23
CA CYS A 66 9.66 -6.96 16.79
C CYS A 66 9.81 -8.49 16.97
N PRO A 67 8.94 -9.17 17.74
CA PRO A 67 9.01 -10.62 17.87
C PRO A 67 8.78 -11.33 16.53
N LYS A 68 9.47 -12.45 16.29
CA LYS A 68 9.33 -13.21 15.03
C LYS A 68 7.96 -13.85 14.81
N TRP A 69 7.13 -13.97 15.84
CA TRP A 69 5.77 -14.49 15.73
C TRP A 69 4.78 -13.43 15.20
N VAL A 70 5.18 -12.14 15.20
CA VAL A 70 4.37 -11.07 14.61
C VAL A 70 4.51 -11.12 13.10
N ALA A 71 3.39 -11.38 12.41
CA ALA A 71 3.34 -11.39 10.96
C ALA A 71 3.53 -9.96 10.40
N PRO A 72 4.25 -9.79 9.27
CA PRO A 72 4.46 -8.47 8.65
C PRO A 72 3.17 -7.69 8.40
N ASN A 73 2.15 -8.33 7.81
CA ASN A 73 0.88 -7.69 7.50
C ASN A 73 0.13 -7.17 8.75
N VAL A 74 0.43 -7.71 9.94
CA VAL A 74 -0.13 -7.17 11.19
C VAL A 74 0.50 -5.80 11.49
N LEU A 75 1.80 -5.63 11.24
CA LEU A 75 2.47 -4.34 11.41
C LEU A 75 1.87 -3.29 10.47
N THR A 76 1.75 -3.61 9.19
CA THR A 76 1.09 -2.78 8.19
C THR A 76 -0.33 -2.40 8.61
N PHE A 77 -1.13 -3.38 9.06
CA PHE A 77 -2.52 -3.15 9.47
C PHE A 77 -2.62 -2.21 10.68
N PHE A 78 -1.81 -2.42 11.71
CA PHE A 78 -1.78 -1.52 12.87
C PHE A 78 -1.27 -0.13 12.49
N GLY A 79 -0.28 -0.03 11.59
CA GLY A 79 0.18 1.23 11.03
C GLY A 79 -0.97 2.00 10.37
N PHE A 80 -1.73 1.33 9.50
CA PHE A 80 -2.94 1.88 8.90
C PHE A 80 -4.01 2.27 9.93
N LEU A 81 -4.25 1.46 10.97
CA LEU A 81 -5.22 1.82 12.01
C LEU A 81 -4.83 3.10 12.77
N PHE A 82 -3.53 3.38 12.95
CA PHE A 82 -3.10 4.67 13.51
C PHE A 82 -3.49 5.85 12.61
N THR A 83 -3.41 5.71 11.28
CA THR A 83 -3.80 6.77 10.35
C THR A 83 -5.32 6.96 10.32
N VAL A 84 -6.10 5.88 10.38
CA VAL A 84 -7.57 5.91 10.51
C VAL A 84 -8.00 6.56 11.82
N PHE A 85 -7.40 6.13 12.94
CA PHE A 85 -7.67 6.71 14.25
C PHE A 85 -7.33 8.20 14.28
N ASN A 86 -6.19 8.59 13.69
CA ASN A 86 -5.83 10.00 13.60
C ASN A 86 -6.85 10.80 12.77
N PHE A 87 -7.24 10.30 11.60
CA PHE A 87 -8.23 10.95 10.74
C PHE A 87 -9.58 11.13 11.44
N THR A 88 -10.07 10.08 12.10
CA THR A 88 -11.35 10.13 12.84
C THR A 88 -11.30 11.07 14.03
N LEU A 89 -10.19 11.10 14.77
CA LEU A 89 -9.98 12.04 15.87
C LEU A 89 -9.97 13.50 15.38
N PHE A 90 -9.25 13.79 14.30
CA PHE A 90 -9.25 15.13 13.70
C PHE A 90 -10.63 15.50 13.14
N ALA A 91 -11.35 14.55 12.52
CA ALA A 91 -12.71 14.79 12.05
C ALA A 91 -13.69 15.09 13.20
N PHE A 92 -13.49 14.51 14.39
CA PHE A 92 -14.29 14.80 15.57
C PHE A 92 -14.11 16.25 16.05
N TYR A 93 -12.87 16.76 16.06
CA TYR A 93 -12.58 18.13 16.50
C TYR A 93 -12.77 19.19 15.42
N ASP A 94 -12.58 18.84 14.14
CA ASP A 94 -12.51 19.79 13.04
C ASP A 94 -13.13 19.22 11.76
N TYR A 95 -14.38 18.78 11.83
CA TYR A 95 -15.05 18.13 10.70
C TYR A 95 -15.02 18.99 9.42
N TYR A 96 -15.33 20.29 9.53
CA TYR A 96 -15.46 21.21 8.38
C TYR A 96 -14.18 21.98 8.02
N LEU A 97 -13.05 21.72 8.69
CA LEU A 97 -11.75 22.38 8.51
C LEU A 97 -11.71 23.86 8.93
N TYR A 98 -12.57 24.25 9.87
CA TYR A 98 -12.66 25.62 10.40
C TYR A 98 -12.02 25.80 11.77
N ALA A 99 -11.68 24.74 12.51
CA ALA A 99 -11.18 24.85 13.89
C ALA A 99 -9.89 25.68 13.98
N SER A 100 -9.04 25.62 12.96
CA SER A 100 -7.82 26.41 12.88
C SER A 100 -7.99 27.75 12.17
N SER A 101 -9.23 28.21 11.95
CA SER A 101 -9.55 29.49 11.30
C SER A 101 -9.94 30.57 12.32
N ASP A 102 -9.07 31.56 12.56
CA ASP A 102 -9.28 32.59 13.58
C ASP A 102 -10.43 33.54 13.23
N ASP A 103 -10.78 33.67 11.94
CA ASP A 103 -11.94 34.46 11.47
C ASP A 103 -13.29 33.75 11.67
N LYS A 104 -13.29 32.53 12.24
CA LYS A 104 -14.49 31.71 12.48
C LYS A 104 -14.60 31.27 13.96
N PRO A 105 -14.85 32.22 14.88
CA PRO A 105 -14.81 31.97 16.33
C PRO A 105 -15.85 30.95 16.83
N GLN A 106 -16.88 30.65 16.04
CA GLN A 106 -17.87 29.61 16.36
C GLN A 106 -17.31 28.18 16.29
N TYR A 107 -16.15 27.98 15.65
CA TYR A 107 -15.46 26.70 15.62
C TYR A 107 -14.27 26.75 16.61
N PRO A 108 -14.32 25.98 17.71
CA PRO A 108 -13.24 26.00 18.69
C PRO A 108 -11.96 25.38 18.10
N PRO A 109 -10.78 25.88 18.50
CA PRO A 109 -9.51 25.34 18.00
C PRO A 109 -9.24 23.93 18.50
N ILE A 110 -8.52 23.16 17.67
CA ILE A 110 -8.13 21.79 17.98
C ILE A 110 -7.24 21.80 19.24
N PRO A 111 -7.56 21.00 20.28
CA PRO A 111 -6.73 20.92 21.47
C PRO A 111 -5.31 20.44 21.15
N ARG A 112 -4.32 21.06 21.79
CA ARG A 112 -2.88 20.78 21.58
C ARG A 112 -2.49 19.30 21.70
N TRP A 113 -3.12 18.58 22.63
CA TRP A 113 -2.85 17.16 22.83
C TRP A 113 -3.29 16.30 21.64
N VAL A 114 -4.25 16.74 20.83
CA VAL A 114 -4.69 16.03 19.61
C VAL A 114 -3.55 16.05 18.58
N PHE A 115 -2.85 17.17 18.44
CA PHE A 115 -1.65 17.24 17.62
C PHE A 115 -0.52 16.36 18.19
N ALA A 116 -0.32 16.34 19.52
CA ALA A 116 0.67 15.46 20.16
C ALA A 116 0.37 13.97 19.92
N LEU A 117 -0.90 13.58 19.99
CA LEU A 117 -1.34 12.24 19.64
C LEU A 117 -1.19 11.97 18.15
N GLY A 118 -1.41 12.98 17.30
CA GLY A 118 -1.11 12.93 15.87
C GLY A 118 0.37 12.67 15.58
N VAL A 119 1.30 13.29 16.31
CA VAL A 119 2.74 12.98 16.23
C VAL A 119 2.98 11.50 16.48
N PHE A 120 2.42 10.97 17.57
CA PHE A 120 2.56 9.56 17.92
C PHE A 120 1.96 8.65 16.84
N ASN A 121 0.74 8.94 16.38
CA ASN A 121 0.04 8.12 15.38
C ASN A 121 0.79 8.09 14.04
N VAL A 122 1.22 9.23 13.52
CA VAL A 122 1.96 9.30 12.23
C VAL A 122 3.34 8.65 12.37
N PHE A 123 4.04 8.89 13.49
CA PHE A 123 5.32 8.24 13.75
C PHE A 123 5.18 6.71 13.83
N MET A 124 4.15 6.21 14.51
CA MET A 124 3.89 4.78 14.61
C MET A 124 3.48 4.19 13.26
N ALA A 125 2.60 4.85 12.51
CA ALA A 125 2.21 4.44 11.16
C ALA A 125 3.44 4.29 10.26
N TYR A 126 4.25 5.34 10.17
CA TYR A 126 5.45 5.38 9.34
C TYR A 126 6.54 4.39 9.81
N THR A 127 6.66 4.16 11.11
CA THR A 127 7.61 3.19 11.65
C THR A 127 7.19 1.75 11.36
N LEU A 128 5.91 1.43 11.56
CA LEU A 128 5.38 0.08 11.37
C LEU A 128 5.41 -0.33 9.90
N ASP A 129 5.07 0.62 9.02
CA ASP A 129 5.24 0.53 7.57
C ASP A 129 6.71 0.22 7.20
N GLY A 130 7.65 1.09 7.58
CA GLY A 130 9.07 0.92 7.22
C GLY A 130 9.77 -0.35 7.75
N ILE A 131 9.21 -1.03 8.76
CA ILE A 131 9.74 -2.30 9.27
C ILE A 131 9.04 -3.55 8.72
N ASP A 132 7.91 -3.45 8.04
CA ASP A 132 7.10 -4.62 7.68
C ASP A 132 7.83 -5.54 6.66
N GLY A 133 8.43 -4.98 5.61
CA GLY A 133 9.21 -5.72 4.62
C GLY A 133 10.52 -6.23 5.22
N LYS A 134 11.07 -5.52 6.21
CA LYS A 134 12.24 -5.99 6.98
C LYS A 134 11.86 -7.19 7.84
N GLN A 135 10.69 -7.16 8.47
CA GLN A 135 10.15 -8.30 9.20
C GLN A 135 9.87 -9.46 8.24
N ALA A 136 9.29 -9.21 7.07
CA ALA A 136 8.98 -10.24 6.07
C ALA A 136 10.23 -10.98 5.59
N ARG A 137 11.34 -10.26 5.36
CA ARG A 137 12.65 -10.87 5.07
C ARG A 137 13.17 -11.69 6.26
N ARG A 138 13.04 -11.18 7.49
CA ARG A 138 13.46 -11.89 8.71
C ARG A 138 12.67 -13.17 8.99
N THR A 139 11.38 -13.19 8.67
CA THR A 139 10.49 -14.33 8.86
C THR A 139 10.38 -15.21 7.61
N GLN A 140 11.02 -14.81 6.50
CA GLN A 140 10.95 -15.50 5.20
C GLN A 140 9.51 -15.62 4.68
N THR A 141 8.72 -14.55 4.86
CA THR A 141 7.30 -14.47 4.47
C THR A 141 7.02 -13.34 3.48
N SER A 142 8.03 -12.90 2.73
CA SER A 142 7.84 -11.94 1.64
C SER A 142 6.99 -12.56 0.53
N GLY A 143 6.10 -11.79 -0.08
CA GLY A 143 5.24 -12.30 -1.14
C GLY A 143 4.25 -11.26 -1.66
N PRO A 144 3.46 -11.61 -2.67
CA PRO A 144 2.58 -10.66 -3.35
C PRO A 144 1.46 -10.17 -2.42
N LEU A 145 0.99 -11.03 -1.51
CA LEU A 145 0.01 -10.60 -0.50
C LEU A 145 0.56 -9.47 0.37
N GLY A 146 1.80 -9.58 0.84
CA GLY A 146 2.43 -8.55 1.68
C GLY A 146 2.56 -7.24 0.91
N GLU A 147 3.06 -7.30 -0.33
CA GLU A 147 3.17 -6.12 -1.20
C GLU A 147 1.81 -5.46 -1.45
N LEU A 148 0.77 -6.22 -1.83
CA LEU A 148 -0.56 -5.64 -2.06
C LEU A 148 -1.12 -5.00 -0.78
N PHE A 149 -0.89 -5.62 0.37
CA PHE A 149 -1.46 -5.17 1.63
C PHE A 149 -0.78 -3.88 2.11
N ASP A 150 0.54 -3.79 1.99
CA ASP A 150 1.38 -2.62 2.20
C ASP A 150 0.93 -1.45 1.30
N HIS A 151 1.23 -1.53 0.00
CA HIS A 151 0.96 -0.44 -0.95
C HIS A 151 -0.53 -0.13 -1.10
N GLY A 152 -1.40 -1.12 -0.90
CA GLY A 152 -2.84 -0.96 -0.95
C GLY A 152 -3.36 -0.08 0.19
N LEU A 153 -2.92 -0.32 1.43
CA LEU A 153 -3.32 0.52 2.57
C LEU A 153 -2.65 1.89 2.53
N ASP A 154 -1.42 1.97 2.04
CA ASP A 154 -0.72 3.24 1.82
C ASP A 154 -1.45 4.17 0.86
N SER A 155 -2.02 3.61 -0.21
CA SER A 155 -2.83 4.38 -1.15
C SER A 155 -4.01 5.09 -0.47
N TRP A 156 -4.57 4.52 0.61
CA TRP A 156 -5.63 5.15 1.39
C TRP A 156 -5.08 6.15 2.42
N THR A 157 -3.96 5.81 3.06
CA THR A 157 -3.20 6.66 3.98
C THR A 157 -2.84 8.02 3.36
N THR A 158 -2.56 8.06 2.04
CA THR A 158 -2.30 9.32 1.32
C THR A 158 -3.38 10.38 1.57
N MET A 159 -4.66 10.01 1.59
CA MET A 159 -5.76 10.92 1.89
C MET A 159 -5.90 11.17 3.39
N LEU A 160 -5.85 10.11 4.21
CA LEU A 160 -6.09 10.21 5.65
C LEU A 160 -5.13 11.19 6.34
N ILE A 161 -3.84 11.10 6.03
CA ILE A 161 -2.82 11.99 6.61
C ILE A 161 -2.94 13.40 6.03
N SER A 162 -3.14 13.54 4.72
CA SER A 162 -3.24 14.85 4.06
C SER A 162 -4.41 15.68 4.59
N VAL A 163 -5.57 15.06 4.86
CA VAL A 163 -6.71 15.78 5.43
C VAL A 163 -6.46 16.20 6.88
N CYS A 164 -5.71 15.42 7.67
CA CYS A 164 -5.27 15.85 9.00
C CYS A 164 -4.34 17.05 8.92
N MET A 165 -3.48 17.11 7.90
CA MET A 165 -2.61 18.27 7.65
C MET A 165 -3.41 19.53 7.36
N PHE A 166 -4.50 19.46 6.60
CA PHE A 166 -5.36 20.62 6.32
C PHE A 166 -5.96 21.23 7.59
N SER A 167 -6.33 20.40 8.57
CA SER A 167 -6.80 20.85 9.89
C SER A 167 -5.76 21.65 10.69
N VAL A 168 -4.46 21.53 10.40
CA VAL A 168 -3.41 22.34 11.06
C VAL A 168 -3.54 23.82 10.69
N PHE A 169 -3.82 24.10 9.42
CA PHE A 169 -3.85 25.46 8.88
C PHE A 169 -5.27 26.06 8.88
N GLY A 170 -6.31 25.22 8.86
CA GLY A 170 -7.69 25.65 8.66
C GLY A 170 -7.96 25.92 7.18
N ARG A 171 -9.10 26.52 6.83
CA ARG A 171 -9.52 26.69 5.42
C ARG A 171 -9.78 28.13 4.97
N THR A 172 -9.43 29.10 5.81
CA THR A 172 -9.66 30.54 5.56
C THR A 172 -8.39 31.34 5.81
N ASP A 173 -8.28 32.05 6.93
CA ASP A 173 -7.19 32.95 7.25
C ASP A 173 -5.85 32.20 7.39
N HIS A 174 -4.81 32.80 6.81
CA HIS A 174 -3.45 32.24 6.76
C HIS A 174 -3.33 30.86 6.07
N SER A 175 -4.39 30.38 5.42
CA SER A 175 -4.48 29.07 4.77
C SER A 175 -4.89 29.16 3.30
N VAL A 176 -5.26 28.02 2.71
CA VAL A 176 -5.80 27.89 1.35
C VAL A 176 -7.25 27.42 1.40
N SER A 177 -8.01 27.69 0.33
CA SER A 177 -9.41 27.28 0.25
C SER A 177 -9.55 25.76 0.12
N PRO A 178 -10.71 25.17 0.47
CA PRO A 178 -11.01 23.76 0.22
C PRO A 178 -10.79 23.30 -1.21
N LEU A 179 -11.10 24.15 -2.20
CA LEU A 179 -10.83 23.84 -3.61
C LEU A 179 -9.32 23.72 -3.89
N ARG A 180 -8.48 24.53 -3.26
CA ARG A 180 -7.01 24.40 -3.36
C ARG A 180 -6.51 23.15 -2.63
N MET A 181 -7.06 22.86 -1.44
CA MET A 181 -6.81 21.61 -0.72
C MET A 181 -7.14 20.37 -1.57
N TYR A 182 -8.22 20.43 -2.35
CA TYR A 182 -8.60 19.38 -3.30
C TYR A 182 -7.51 19.12 -4.36
N PHE A 183 -6.94 20.17 -4.95
CA PHE A 183 -5.85 20.02 -5.92
C PHE A 183 -4.51 19.65 -5.26
N ILE A 184 -4.26 20.06 -4.01
CA ILE A 184 -3.14 19.53 -3.22
C ILE A 184 -3.27 18.02 -3.05
N LEU A 185 -4.48 17.53 -2.74
CA LEU A 185 -4.74 16.10 -2.61
C LEU A 185 -4.50 15.35 -3.93
N TRP A 186 -4.83 15.94 -5.08
CA TRP A 186 -4.46 15.40 -6.39
C TRP A 186 -2.95 15.26 -6.56
N ASN A 187 -2.19 16.27 -6.17
CA ASN A 187 -0.74 16.23 -6.24
C ASN A 187 -0.15 15.06 -5.42
N VAL A 188 -0.70 14.81 -4.23
CA VAL A 188 -0.33 13.66 -3.39
C VAL A 188 -0.69 12.35 -4.09
N PHE A 189 -1.91 12.24 -4.62
CA PHE A 189 -2.36 11.04 -5.35
C PHE A 189 -1.52 10.74 -6.57
N ILE A 190 -1.20 11.75 -7.39
CA ILE A 190 -0.35 11.60 -8.57
C ILE A 190 1.04 11.14 -8.15
N SER A 191 1.63 11.78 -7.14
CA SER A 191 2.97 11.42 -6.66
C SER A 191 3.04 9.95 -6.22
N PHE A 192 2.03 9.48 -5.49
CA PHE A 192 1.94 8.07 -5.10
C PHE A 192 1.72 7.15 -6.32
N TYR A 193 0.78 7.50 -7.19
CA TYR A 193 0.39 6.67 -8.34
C TYR A 193 1.51 6.51 -9.37
N LEU A 194 2.32 7.55 -9.57
CA LEU A 194 3.40 7.53 -10.56
C LEU A 194 4.48 6.49 -10.24
N THR A 195 4.76 6.20 -8.98
CA THR A 195 5.73 5.16 -8.57
C THR A 195 5.25 3.75 -8.93
N HIS A 196 3.93 3.54 -8.87
CA HIS A 196 3.28 2.31 -9.27
C HIS A 196 3.19 2.20 -10.79
N TRP A 197 2.93 3.32 -11.46
CA TRP A 197 3.00 3.39 -12.92
C TRP A 197 4.42 3.10 -13.43
N GLU A 198 5.43 3.59 -12.71
CA GLU A 198 6.83 3.26 -12.96
C GLU A 198 7.08 1.76 -12.86
N LYS A 199 6.76 1.12 -11.72
CA LYS A 199 6.93 -0.34 -11.55
C LYS A 199 6.12 -1.16 -12.55
N TYR A 200 4.94 -0.70 -12.94
CA TYR A 200 4.14 -1.34 -13.98
C TYR A 200 4.88 -1.44 -15.33
N ASN A 201 5.77 -0.49 -15.63
CA ASN A 201 6.57 -0.42 -16.84
C ASN A 201 7.99 -0.99 -16.68
N THR A 202 8.65 -0.74 -15.55
CA THR A 202 10.04 -1.13 -15.30
C THR A 202 10.17 -2.51 -14.64
N GLY A 203 9.16 -2.95 -13.88
CA GLY A 203 9.24 -4.13 -13.00
C GLY A 203 9.92 -3.87 -11.66
N VAL A 204 10.42 -2.65 -11.41
CA VAL A 204 11.14 -2.26 -10.19
C VAL A 204 10.38 -1.12 -9.51
N LEU A 205 10.15 -1.24 -8.20
CA LEU A 205 9.56 -0.15 -7.41
C LEU A 205 10.65 0.83 -7.00
N PHE A 206 10.57 2.07 -7.46
CA PHE A 206 11.45 3.13 -6.95
C PHE A 206 10.71 3.90 -5.87
N LEU A 207 11.30 3.98 -4.68
CA LEU A 207 10.69 4.70 -3.57
C LEU A 207 10.88 6.21 -3.77
N PRO A 208 9.81 7.01 -3.73
CA PRO A 208 9.88 8.43 -4.02
C PRO A 208 10.47 9.17 -2.83
N TRP A 209 11.43 10.08 -3.07
CA TRP A 209 12.05 10.86 -1.99
C TRP A 209 11.03 11.72 -1.23
N GLY A 210 10.00 12.19 -1.94
CA GLY A 210 8.92 12.98 -1.36
C GLY A 210 8.14 12.25 -0.26
N TYR A 211 8.07 10.92 -0.27
CA TYR A 211 7.33 10.17 0.75
C TYR A 211 7.92 10.34 2.14
N ASP A 212 9.19 9.98 2.35
CA ASP A 212 9.81 10.11 3.68
C ASP A 212 9.90 11.56 4.14
N LEU A 213 10.20 12.48 3.22
CA LEU A 213 10.21 13.92 3.52
C LEU A 213 8.83 14.39 3.97
N SER A 214 7.76 13.92 3.35
CA SER A 214 6.38 14.26 3.74
C SER A 214 5.98 13.64 5.09
N MET A 215 6.41 12.42 5.39
CA MET A 215 6.12 11.75 6.67
C MET A 215 6.84 12.44 7.82
N VAL A 216 8.16 12.66 7.70
CA VAL A 216 8.95 13.39 8.70
C VAL A 216 8.48 14.84 8.81
N GLY A 217 8.22 15.50 7.69
CA GLY A 217 7.66 16.86 7.65
C GLY A 217 6.32 16.95 8.38
N THR A 218 5.44 15.97 8.20
CA THR A 218 4.16 15.90 8.91
C THR A 218 4.34 15.76 10.42
N ILE A 219 5.25 14.89 10.84
CA ILE A 219 5.61 14.74 12.26
C ILE A 219 6.11 16.07 12.84
N VAL A 220 7.00 16.76 12.15
CA VAL A 220 7.52 18.07 12.59
C VAL A 220 6.42 19.12 12.69
N VAL A 221 5.54 19.21 11.70
CA VAL A 221 4.39 20.12 11.71
C VAL A 221 3.49 19.83 12.91
N PHE A 222 3.16 18.56 13.18
CA PHE A 222 2.35 18.19 14.33
C PHE A 222 3.05 18.46 15.68
N ILE A 223 4.38 18.31 15.77
CA ILE A 223 5.15 18.71 16.96
C ILE A 223 4.98 20.21 17.22
N ILE A 224 5.20 21.03 16.21
CA ILE A 224 5.04 22.49 16.32
C ILE A 224 3.61 22.84 16.75
N SER A 225 2.61 22.24 16.12
CA SER A 225 1.18 22.42 16.48
C SER A 225 0.86 21.94 17.89
N SER A 226 1.52 20.90 18.39
CA SER A 226 1.30 20.39 19.76
C SER A 226 1.81 21.35 20.84
N ILE A 227 2.86 22.12 20.53
CA ILE A 227 3.45 23.09 21.47
C ILE A 227 2.73 24.43 21.35
N GLY A 228 2.66 24.98 20.13
CA GLY A 228 2.12 26.31 19.87
C GLY A 228 0.60 26.37 19.71
N GLY A 229 -0.04 25.25 19.35
CA GLY A 229 -1.40 25.24 18.82
C GLY A 229 -1.45 25.76 17.37
N HIS A 230 -2.66 25.93 16.83
CA HIS A 230 -2.86 26.45 15.46
C HIS A 230 -2.29 27.86 15.26
N LYS A 231 -2.22 28.66 16.33
CA LYS A 231 -1.62 30.01 16.33
C LYS A 231 -0.15 30.05 15.87
N ALA A 232 0.59 28.94 16.01
CA ALA A 232 1.95 28.85 15.48
C ALA A 232 2.02 29.04 13.95
N TRP A 233 0.91 28.83 13.26
CA TRP A 233 0.78 28.93 11.81
C TRP A 233 0.07 30.21 11.36
N LYS A 234 -0.09 31.20 12.25
CA LYS A 234 -0.76 32.48 11.95
C LYS A 234 0.27 33.56 11.65
N PHE A 235 0.97 33.38 10.53
CA PHE A 235 1.95 34.33 10.04
C PHE A 235 1.97 34.41 8.51
N VAL A 236 2.70 35.40 8.00
CA VAL A 236 2.90 35.66 6.58
C VAL A 236 4.39 35.76 6.27
N PHE A 237 4.75 35.33 5.07
CA PHE A 237 6.09 35.50 4.49
C PHE A 237 6.22 36.87 3.80
N PRO A 238 7.44 37.31 3.43
CA PRO A 238 7.65 38.54 2.67
C PRO A 238 6.71 38.66 1.47
N GLY A 239 6.15 39.85 1.26
CA GLY A 239 5.10 40.08 0.26
C GLY A 239 3.68 39.76 0.75
N GLY A 240 3.49 39.47 2.04
CA GLY A 240 2.16 39.23 2.63
C GLY A 240 1.58 37.85 2.31
N ILE A 241 2.41 36.90 1.90
CA ILE A 241 1.98 35.57 1.48
C ILE A 241 1.67 34.71 2.71
N PRO A 242 0.43 34.18 2.87
CA PRO A 242 0.08 33.25 3.94
C PRO A 242 0.95 31.98 3.99
N VAL A 243 1.22 31.47 5.20
CA VAL A 243 1.98 30.21 5.35
C VAL A 243 1.32 29.03 4.62
N GLY A 244 -0.02 28.94 4.59
CA GLY A 244 -0.69 27.85 3.87
C GLY A 244 -0.43 27.87 2.36
N VAL A 245 -0.24 29.06 1.77
CA VAL A 245 0.13 29.20 0.35
C VAL A 245 1.57 28.73 0.12
N ILE A 246 2.49 29.06 1.03
CA ILE A 246 3.87 28.55 0.96
C ILE A 246 3.91 27.04 1.10
N PHE A 247 3.10 26.47 1.99
CA PHE A 247 2.98 25.02 2.15
C PHE A 247 2.44 24.35 0.89
N GLU A 248 1.41 24.91 0.26
CA GLU A 248 0.92 24.43 -1.04
C GLU A 248 2.02 24.45 -2.11
N ILE A 249 2.73 25.57 -2.26
CA ILE A 249 3.83 25.69 -3.24
C ILE A 249 4.91 24.64 -2.96
N LEU A 250 5.28 24.46 -1.69
CA LEU A 250 6.29 23.47 -1.28
C LEU A 250 5.88 22.05 -1.69
N LEU A 251 4.61 21.67 -1.52
CA LEU A 251 4.10 20.37 -1.92
C LEU A 251 4.17 20.16 -3.44
N TYR A 252 3.77 21.16 -4.24
CA TYR A 252 3.86 21.07 -5.70
C TYR A 252 5.31 21.02 -6.18
N VAL A 253 6.17 21.88 -5.67
CA VAL A 253 7.60 21.92 -6.05
C VAL A 253 8.27 20.60 -5.70
N THR A 254 8.02 20.06 -4.50
CA THR A 254 8.58 18.75 -4.11
C THR A 254 8.12 17.65 -5.06
N ALA A 255 6.83 17.57 -5.38
CA ALA A 255 6.31 16.57 -6.31
C ALA A 255 6.91 16.70 -7.73
N ILE A 256 7.00 17.93 -8.26
CA ILE A 256 7.57 18.19 -9.60
C ILE A 256 9.06 17.83 -9.64
N VAL A 257 9.82 18.16 -8.59
CA VAL A 257 11.26 17.91 -8.57
C VAL A 257 11.58 16.43 -8.31
N SER A 258 10.86 15.80 -7.37
CA SER A 258 11.23 14.45 -6.89
C SER A 258 10.47 13.31 -7.53
N SER A 259 9.33 13.54 -8.19
CA SER A 259 8.46 12.47 -8.70
C SER A 259 8.48 12.37 -10.22
N LEU A 260 7.84 13.29 -10.94
CA LEU A 260 7.51 13.08 -12.36
C LEU A 260 8.75 12.94 -13.27
N PRO A 261 9.77 13.83 -13.22
CA PRO A 261 10.96 13.71 -14.06
C PRO A 261 11.75 12.43 -13.78
N VAL A 262 11.84 12.04 -12.51
CA VAL A 262 12.54 10.83 -12.07
C VAL A 262 11.85 9.59 -12.62
N VAL A 263 10.53 9.50 -12.48
CA VAL A 263 9.72 8.40 -13.01
C VAL A 263 9.86 8.28 -14.53
N LEU A 264 9.72 9.40 -15.26
CA LEU A 264 9.87 9.41 -16.71
C LEU A 264 11.27 8.98 -17.15
N TRP A 265 12.30 9.46 -16.46
CA TRP A 265 13.70 9.09 -16.71
C TRP A 265 13.95 7.61 -16.49
N ASN A 266 13.44 7.04 -15.40
CA ASN A 266 13.63 5.63 -15.07
C ASN A 266 12.88 4.71 -16.04
N ILE A 267 11.66 5.07 -16.44
CA ILE A 267 10.92 4.36 -17.51
C ILE A 267 11.74 4.41 -18.80
N TYR A 268 12.16 5.60 -19.25
CA TYR A 268 12.97 5.77 -20.46
C TYR A 268 14.25 4.93 -20.40
N LYS A 269 15.02 5.04 -19.31
CA LYS A 269 16.26 4.31 -19.09
C LYS A 269 16.03 2.80 -19.16
N SER A 270 14.99 2.29 -18.49
CA SER A 270 14.67 0.87 -18.51
C SER A 270 14.31 0.35 -19.90
N TYR A 271 13.66 1.18 -20.74
CA TYR A 271 13.29 0.84 -22.12
C TYR A 271 14.46 0.91 -23.07
N ARG A 272 15.30 1.95 -22.95
CA ARG A 272 16.55 2.10 -23.70
C ARG A 272 17.50 0.93 -23.44
N ASP A 273 17.65 0.57 -22.16
CA ASP A 273 18.58 -0.48 -21.71
C ASP A 273 17.96 -1.89 -21.79
N LYS A 274 16.70 -2.02 -22.24
CA LYS A 274 15.95 -3.28 -22.38
C LYS A 274 15.83 -4.09 -21.08
N THR A 275 15.77 -3.41 -19.94
CA THR A 275 15.62 -4.03 -18.61
C THR A 275 14.20 -3.98 -18.07
N GLY A 276 13.34 -3.10 -18.59
CA GLY A 276 11.94 -3.01 -18.22
C GLY A 276 11.05 -4.11 -18.82
N LYS A 277 9.74 -3.98 -18.68
CA LYS A 277 8.74 -4.94 -19.20
C LYS A 277 8.47 -4.84 -20.71
N MET A 278 9.11 -3.89 -21.39
CA MET A 278 9.02 -3.67 -22.85
C MET A 278 7.59 -3.62 -23.40
N ARG A 279 6.67 -3.00 -22.65
CA ARG A 279 5.28 -2.84 -23.08
C ARG A 279 5.20 -1.87 -24.26
N THR A 280 4.22 -2.07 -25.15
CA THR A 280 3.90 -1.06 -26.18
C THR A 280 3.54 0.28 -25.53
N PHE A 281 3.68 1.40 -26.25
CA PHE A 281 3.35 2.73 -25.72
C PHE A 281 1.93 2.79 -25.14
N LEU A 282 0.94 2.25 -25.86
CA LEU A 282 -0.46 2.22 -25.41
C LEU A 282 -0.63 1.38 -24.13
N ASP A 283 0.03 0.22 -24.05
CA ASP A 283 -0.01 -0.60 -22.85
C ASP A 283 0.71 0.06 -21.67
N ALA A 284 1.75 0.84 -21.93
CA ALA A 284 2.55 1.54 -20.92
C ALA A 284 1.79 2.70 -20.27
N ILE A 285 1.06 3.51 -21.05
CA ILE A 285 0.27 4.64 -20.53
C ILE A 285 -1.12 4.22 -20.01
N ARG A 286 -1.54 2.98 -20.28
CA ARG A 286 -2.86 2.44 -19.93
C ARG A 286 -3.30 2.70 -18.48
N PRO A 287 -2.44 2.56 -17.45
CA PRO A 287 -2.83 2.85 -16.07
C PRO A 287 -3.21 4.31 -15.81
N LEU A 288 -2.72 5.25 -16.62
CA LEU A 288 -2.99 6.68 -16.42
C LEU A 288 -4.44 7.04 -16.78
N LEU A 289 -5.11 6.24 -17.62
CA LEU A 289 -6.46 6.55 -18.08
C LEU A 289 -7.52 6.52 -16.97
N PRO A 290 -7.66 5.45 -16.15
CA PRO A 290 -8.61 5.44 -15.02
C PRO A 290 -8.46 6.65 -14.09
N LEU A 291 -7.21 7.02 -13.78
CA LEU A 291 -6.91 8.16 -12.91
C LEU A 291 -7.31 9.49 -13.58
N ALA A 292 -6.96 9.67 -14.86
CA ALA A 292 -7.32 10.84 -15.63
C ALA A 292 -8.85 11.01 -15.76
N VAL A 293 -9.58 9.91 -15.97
CA VAL A 293 -11.05 9.91 -16.04
C VAL A 293 -11.67 10.27 -14.70
N LEU A 294 -11.20 9.68 -13.59
CA LEU A 294 -11.64 10.07 -12.24
C LEU A 294 -11.46 11.57 -12.03
N PHE A 295 -10.26 12.08 -12.32
CA PHE A 295 -9.88 13.47 -12.15
C PHE A 295 -10.71 14.42 -13.02
N ALA A 296 -10.93 14.08 -14.29
CA ALA A 296 -11.77 14.88 -15.17
C ALA A 296 -13.21 14.99 -14.65
N ILE A 297 -13.86 13.86 -14.35
CA ILE A 297 -15.26 13.82 -13.89
C ILE A 297 -15.38 14.56 -12.54
N SER A 298 -14.51 14.24 -11.59
CA SER A 298 -14.56 14.80 -10.24
C SER A 298 -14.23 16.29 -10.22
N THR A 299 -13.31 16.80 -11.04
CA THR A 299 -13.07 18.24 -11.15
C THR A 299 -14.24 18.98 -11.75
N ILE A 300 -14.82 18.48 -12.84
CA ILE A 300 -16.00 19.12 -13.44
C ILE A 300 -17.12 19.20 -12.40
N TRP A 301 -17.35 18.12 -11.66
CA TRP A 301 -18.34 18.09 -10.60
C TRP A 301 -18.02 19.04 -9.43
N VAL A 302 -16.81 18.97 -8.87
CA VAL A 302 -16.42 19.77 -7.69
C VAL A 302 -16.37 21.26 -8.00
N VAL A 303 -15.85 21.65 -9.17
CA VAL A 303 -15.71 23.07 -9.56
C VAL A 303 -17.05 23.68 -9.95
N HIS A 304 -17.92 22.91 -10.61
CA HIS A 304 -19.17 23.44 -11.17
C HIS A 304 -20.42 23.01 -10.39
N SER A 305 -20.31 22.26 -9.29
CA SER A 305 -21.45 21.85 -8.47
C SER A 305 -22.32 23.07 -8.11
N PRO A 306 -23.60 23.10 -8.51
CA PRO A 306 -24.49 24.22 -8.19
C PRO A 306 -24.72 24.35 -6.67
N SER A 307 -24.51 23.25 -5.94
CA SER A 307 -24.64 23.18 -4.49
C SER A 307 -23.35 23.53 -3.74
N ASN A 308 -22.24 23.78 -4.45
CA ASN A 308 -20.92 24.08 -3.89
C ASN A 308 -20.48 23.08 -2.79
N ILE A 309 -20.54 21.79 -3.13
CA ILE A 309 -20.32 20.68 -2.18
C ILE A 309 -18.97 20.75 -1.46
N ILE A 310 -17.91 21.21 -2.14
CA ILE A 310 -16.57 21.30 -1.57
C ILE A 310 -16.47 22.37 -0.48
N GLU A 311 -17.23 23.46 -0.61
CA GLU A 311 -17.29 24.46 0.45
C GLU A 311 -18.23 24.01 1.59
N LYS A 312 -19.34 23.33 1.28
CA LYS A 312 -20.29 22.85 2.31
C LYS A 312 -19.69 21.75 3.19
N ASP A 313 -19.07 20.75 2.58
CA ASP A 313 -18.53 19.59 3.29
C ASP A 313 -17.30 19.05 2.54
N PRO A 314 -16.13 19.66 2.74
CA PRO A 314 -14.92 19.22 2.04
C PRO A 314 -14.48 17.81 2.43
N ARG A 315 -14.71 17.42 3.68
CA ARG A 315 -14.19 16.16 4.23
C ARG A 315 -14.85 14.95 3.56
N ILE A 316 -16.17 14.99 3.31
CA ILE A 316 -16.84 13.89 2.61
C ILE A 316 -16.40 13.80 1.15
N VAL A 317 -16.14 14.93 0.48
CA VAL A 317 -15.59 14.96 -0.89
C VAL A 317 -14.20 14.32 -0.92
N PHE A 318 -13.30 14.71 0.00
CA PHE A 318 -11.96 14.13 0.10
C PHE A 318 -12.00 12.62 0.39
N LEU A 319 -12.89 12.20 1.30
CA LEU A 319 -13.07 10.78 1.63
C LEU A 319 -13.56 9.97 0.44
N ALA A 320 -14.59 10.46 -0.27
CA ALA A 320 -15.13 9.78 -1.44
C ALA A 320 -14.07 9.64 -2.55
N ILE A 321 -13.49 10.76 -2.99
CA ILE A 321 -12.52 10.77 -4.09
C ILE A 321 -11.24 10.01 -3.70
N GLY A 322 -10.75 10.15 -2.47
CA GLY A 322 -9.57 9.42 -2.00
C GLY A 322 -9.79 7.91 -1.92
N THR A 323 -10.98 7.46 -1.52
CA THR A 323 -11.31 6.03 -1.49
C THR A 323 -11.42 5.45 -2.90
N ILE A 324 -11.99 6.20 -3.85
CA ILE A 324 -12.07 5.79 -5.26
C ILE A 324 -10.67 5.75 -5.88
N PHE A 325 -9.84 6.75 -5.61
CA PHE A 325 -8.43 6.77 -5.99
C PHE A 325 -7.71 5.51 -5.49
N SER A 326 -7.84 5.20 -4.20
CA SER A 326 -7.24 4.00 -3.59
C SER A 326 -7.73 2.71 -4.26
N ASN A 327 -9.03 2.60 -4.61
CA ASN A 327 -9.54 1.46 -5.38
C ASN A 327 -8.85 1.30 -6.75
N ILE A 328 -8.72 2.40 -7.50
CA ILE A 328 -8.03 2.42 -8.80
C ILE A 328 -6.55 2.09 -8.63
N CYS A 329 -5.92 2.59 -7.58
CA CYS A 329 -4.51 2.33 -7.27
C CYS A 329 -4.27 0.86 -6.94
N CYS A 330 -5.10 0.23 -6.11
CA CYS A 330 -5.00 -1.20 -5.81
C CYS A 330 -5.10 -2.07 -7.07
N ARG A 331 -5.92 -1.68 -8.06
CA ARG A 331 -5.99 -2.39 -9.35
C ARG A 331 -4.69 -2.29 -10.14
N LEU A 332 -4.04 -1.12 -10.13
CA LEU A 332 -2.72 -0.95 -10.71
C LEU A 332 -1.67 -1.78 -9.97
N ILE A 333 -1.66 -1.77 -8.63
CA ILE A 333 -0.78 -2.57 -7.77
C ILE A 333 -0.91 -4.07 -8.12
N VAL A 334 -2.14 -4.57 -8.24
CA VAL A 334 -2.37 -5.96 -8.68
C VAL A 334 -1.79 -6.20 -10.07
N SER A 335 -2.08 -5.34 -11.05
CA SER A 335 -1.61 -5.52 -12.43
C SER A 335 -0.09 -5.44 -12.59
N GLN A 336 0.60 -4.59 -11.82
CA GLN A 336 2.07 -4.53 -11.85
C GLN A 336 2.69 -5.79 -11.25
N MET A 337 2.10 -6.34 -10.18
CA MET A 337 2.59 -7.53 -9.48
C MET A 337 2.37 -8.80 -10.29
N SER A 338 1.19 -8.96 -10.89
CA SER A 338 0.85 -10.11 -11.73
C SER A 338 1.30 -9.96 -13.19
N ASN A 339 1.94 -8.84 -13.54
CA ASN A 339 2.33 -8.52 -14.90
C ASN A 339 1.18 -8.59 -15.93
N THR A 340 -0.04 -8.26 -15.50
CA THR A 340 -1.22 -8.20 -16.38
C THR A 340 -1.41 -6.78 -16.93
N ARG A 341 -2.40 -6.61 -17.81
CA ARG A 341 -2.80 -5.28 -18.29
C ARG A 341 -3.75 -4.64 -17.28
N CYS A 342 -3.52 -3.38 -16.95
CA CYS A 342 -4.41 -2.61 -16.09
C CYS A 342 -5.81 -2.47 -16.71
N GLU A 343 -6.86 -2.50 -15.91
CA GLU A 343 -8.22 -2.20 -16.37
C GLU A 343 -8.33 -0.72 -16.83
N LEU A 344 -9.02 -0.46 -17.95
CA LEU A 344 -9.13 0.90 -18.53
C LEU A 344 -10.20 1.75 -17.85
N LEU A 345 -11.34 1.14 -17.52
CA LEU A 345 -12.49 1.81 -16.92
C LEU A 345 -13.04 0.93 -15.79
N PRO A 346 -12.41 0.96 -14.61
CA PRO A 346 -12.96 0.30 -13.43
C PRO A 346 -14.40 0.73 -13.19
N TRP A 347 -15.29 -0.23 -12.92
CA TRP A 347 -16.73 0.02 -12.77
C TRP A 347 -17.04 1.11 -11.72
N ILE A 348 -16.17 1.32 -10.72
CA ILE A 348 -16.33 2.35 -9.68
C ILE A 348 -16.39 3.78 -10.25
N LEU A 349 -15.87 4.02 -11.47
CA LEU A 349 -16.00 5.29 -12.17
C LEU A 349 -17.44 5.59 -12.60
N LEU A 350 -18.28 4.56 -12.81
CA LEU A 350 -19.67 4.73 -13.24
C LEU A 350 -20.52 5.41 -12.15
N PRO A 351 -20.53 4.96 -10.88
CA PRO A 351 -21.20 5.69 -9.79
C PRO A 351 -20.75 7.14 -9.67
N VAL A 352 -19.46 7.44 -9.88
CA VAL A 352 -18.94 8.82 -9.87
C VAL A 352 -19.55 9.65 -11.00
N ALA A 353 -19.55 9.13 -12.23
CA ALA A 353 -20.13 9.81 -13.38
C ALA A 353 -21.64 10.05 -13.20
N VAL A 354 -22.37 9.03 -12.74
CA VAL A 354 -23.81 9.12 -12.47
C VAL A 354 -24.07 10.19 -11.43
N ILE A 355 -23.41 10.14 -10.27
CA ILE A 355 -23.64 11.10 -9.19
C ILE A 355 -23.23 12.51 -9.60
N ALA A 356 -22.11 12.66 -10.32
CA ALA A 356 -21.71 13.94 -10.91
C ALA A 356 -22.82 14.51 -11.82
N ILE A 357 -23.43 13.72 -12.71
CA ILE A 357 -24.52 14.18 -13.58
C ILE A 357 -25.77 14.54 -12.75
N PHE A 358 -26.18 13.67 -11.83
CA PHE A 358 -27.37 13.88 -11.00
C PHE A 358 -27.24 15.09 -10.06
N SER A 359 -26.02 15.47 -9.67
CA SER A 359 -25.76 16.69 -8.91
C SER A 359 -26.22 17.96 -9.62
N PHE A 360 -26.08 18.02 -10.95
CA PHE A 360 -26.51 19.15 -11.77
C PHE A 360 -28.02 19.14 -12.02
N ILE A 361 -28.63 17.96 -12.10
CA ILE A 361 -30.07 17.79 -12.32
C ILE A 361 -30.85 18.07 -11.04
N LEU A 362 -30.36 17.62 -9.89
CA LEU A 362 -31.01 17.73 -8.58
C LEU A 362 -30.09 18.40 -7.54
N PRO A 363 -29.78 19.71 -7.67
CA PRO A 363 -28.84 20.38 -6.78
C PRO A 363 -29.19 20.35 -5.30
N SER A 364 -30.48 20.27 -4.96
CA SER A 364 -30.97 20.25 -3.58
C SER A 364 -30.52 19.01 -2.79
N VAL A 365 -30.20 17.91 -3.47
CA VAL A 365 -29.79 16.63 -2.87
C VAL A 365 -28.34 16.24 -3.20
N ASP A 366 -27.58 17.11 -3.86
CA ASP A 366 -26.19 16.87 -4.29
C ASP A 366 -25.29 16.39 -3.14
N LEU A 367 -25.40 17.03 -1.97
CA LEU A 367 -24.64 16.62 -0.79
C LEU A 367 -25.02 15.19 -0.35
N ILE A 368 -26.30 14.84 -0.37
CA ILE A 368 -26.77 13.47 -0.05
C ILE A 368 -26.17 12.46 -1.04
N PHE A 369 -26.12 12.79 -2.34
CA PHE A 369 -25.46 11.93 -3.32
C PHE A 369 -23.95 11.80 -3.06
N THR A 370 -23.30 12.85 -2.59
CA THR A 370 -21.87 12.79 -2.19
C THR A 370 -21.66 11.80 -1.04
N TYR A 371 -22.53 11.80 -0.03
CA TYR A 371 -22.51 10.80 1.05
C TYR A 371 -22.78 9.38 0.55
N ILE A 372 -23.76 9.20 -0.34
CA ILE A 372 -24.04 7.90 -0.95
C ILE A 372 -22.81 7.41 -1.73
N LEU A 373 -22.15 8.28 -2.51
CA LEU A 373 -20.93 7.93 -3.23
C LEU A 373 -19.83 7.49 -2.27
N ALA A 374 -19.62 8.22 -1.17
CA ALA A 374 -18.62 7.87 -0.17
C ALA A 374 -18.87 6.49 0.44
N ILE A 375 -20.12 6.16 0.78
CA ILE A 375 -20.52 4.85 1.31
C ILE A 375 -20.30 3.76 0.26
N VAL A 376 -20.77 3.97 -0.97
CA VAL A 376 -20.61 3.01 -2.07
C VAL A 376 -19.12 2.77 -2.36
N ALA A 377 -18.31 3.82 -2.41
CA ALA A 377 -16.88 3.73 -2.62
C ALA A 377 -16.18 2.96 -1.50
N LEU A 378 -16.53 3.25 -0.23
CA LEU A 378 -16.00 2.56 0.94
C LEU A 378 -16.31 1.06 0.92
N LEU A 379 -17.58 0.71 0.71
CA LEU A 379 -18.02 -0.68 0.63
C LEU A 379 -17.37 -1.40 -0.56
N ALA A 380 -17.30 -0.76 -1.73
CA ALA A 380 -16.65 -1.31 -2.91
C ALA A 380 -15.14 -1.53 -2.71
N HIS A 381 -14.46 -0.61 -2.02
CA HIS A 381 -13.04 -0.71 -1.72
C HIS A 381 -12.75 -1.85 -0.73
N ILE A 382 -13.49 -1.93 0.38
CA ILE A 382 -13.37 -3.03 1.35
C ILE A 382 -13.69 -4.37 0.69
N HIS A 383 -14.76 -4.43 -0.12
CA HIS A 383 -15.13 -5.64 -0.85
C HIS A 383 -14.03 -6.07 -1.83
N TYR A 384 -13.48 -5.14 -2.61
CA TYR A 384 -12.36 -5.43 -3.51
C TYR A 384 -11.15 -5.99 -2.76
N GLY A 385 -10.72 -5.31 -1.70
CA GLY A 385 -9.56 -5.73 -0.89
C GLY A 385 -9.75 -7.11 -0.27
N THR A 386 -10.90 -7.36 0.36
CA THR A 386 -11.22 -8.65 1.00
C THR A 386 -11.25 -9.80 -0.01
N CYS A 387 -11.90 -9.61 -1.17
CA CYS A 387 -11.92 -10.62 -2.22
C CYS A 387 -10.52 -10.91 -2.78
N VAL A 388 -9.75 -9.90 -3.15
CA VAL A 388 -8.41 -10.08 -3.73
C VAL A 388 -7.47 -10.76 -2.75
N VAL A 389 -7.44 -10.33 -1.48
CA VAL A 389 -6.65 -10.97 -0.42
C VAL A 389 -7.04 -12.44 -0.28
N ARG A 390 -8.34 -12.75 -0.26
CA ARG A 390 -8.84 -14.13 -0.14
C ARG A 390 -8.39 -14.99 -1.33
N PHE A 391 -8.51 -14.50 -2.57
CA PHE A 391 -8.04 -15.23 -3.75
C PHE A 391 -6.54 -15.53 -3.69
N ILE A 392 -5.71 -14.56 -3.31
CA ILE A 392 -4.26 -14.75 -3.17
C ILE A 392 -3.97 -15.81 -2.08
N LEU A 393 -4.63 -15.73 -0.93
CA LEU A 393 -4.47 -16.71 0.16
C LEU A 393 -4.78 -18.14 -0.30
N ILE A 394 -5.87 -18.33 -1.04
CA ILE A 394 -6.28 -19.62 -1.60
C ILE A 394 -5.24 -20.13 -2.61
N PHE A 395 -4.80 -19.26 -3.54
CA PHE A 395 -3.86 -19.62 -4.59
C PHE A 395 -2.50 -20.09 -4.07
N PHE A 396 -2.02 -19.48 -2.98
CA PHE A 396 -0.77 -19.87 -2.33
C PHE A 396 -0.96 -20.94 -1.24
N LYS A 397 -2.18 -21.44 -1.02
CA LYS A 397 -2.51 -22.40 0.05
C LYS A 397 -2.09 -21.89 1.44
N TYR A 398 -2.05 -20.58 1.65
CA TYR A 398 -1.83 -19.97 2.97
C TYR A 398 -3.11 -20.07 3.81
N VAL A 399 -3.58 -21.29 4.09
CA VAL A 399 -4.79 -21.51 4.90
C VAL A 399 -4.54 -21.16 6.39
N LYS A 400 -3.28 -20.88 6.79
CA LYS A 400 -2.89 -20.56 8.18
C LYS A 400 -2.57 -19.09 8.45
N CYS A 401 -2.44 -18.23 7.45
CA CYS A 401 -1.96 -16.86 7.66
C CYS A 401 -3.05 -15.84 7.32
N VAL A 402 -3.39 -15.01 8.30
CA VAL A 402 -4.27 -13.83 8.21
C VAL A 402 -5.77 -14.15 8.12
N VAL A 403 -6.34 -14.58 9.24
CA VAL A 403 -7.77 -14.33 9.51
C VAL A 403 -7.86 -12.98 10.23
N ILE A 404 -7.99 -11.89 9.47
CA ILE A 404 -8.47 -10.63 10.05
C ILE A 404 -9.99 -10.78 10.22
N PHE A 405 -10.39 -10.77 11.49
CA PHE A 405 -11.77 -10.81 11.96
C PHE A 405 -12.49 -9.50 11.62
N VAL A 406 -12.88 -9.29 10.37
CA VAL A 406 -13.78 -8.18 10.00
C VAL A 406 -14.75 -8.67 8.92
N PHE A 407 -16.00 -8.92 9.34
CA PHE A 407 -17.19 -9.28 8.55
C PHE A 407 -17.17 -10.63 7.79
N THR A 408 -17.38 -11.75 8.49
CA THR A 408 -18.42 -12.77 8.21
C THR A 408 -18.21 -14.00 9.10
N ARG A 409 -19.26 -14.39 9.83
CA ARG A 409 -19.26 -15.40 10.91
C ARG A 409 -19.34 -16.86 10.40
N SER A 410 -18.85 -17.17 9.19
CA SER A 410 -19.12 -18.48 8.55
C SER A 410 -17.92 -19.39 8.29
N VAL A 411 -16.68 -19.01 8.67
CA VAL A 411 -15.50 -19.87 8.41
C VAL A 411 -15.25 -20.90 9.51
N SER A 412 -15.90 -20.79 10.67
CA SER A 412 -15.69 -21.74 11.78
C SER A 412 -16.27 -23.14 11.55
N LYS A 413 -17.04 -23.36 10.47
CA LYS A 413 -17.64 -24.67 10.16
C LYS A 413 -16.90 -25.51 9.12
N ILE A 414 -15.87 -24.97 8.45
CA ILE A 414 -15.15 -25.70 7.37
C ILE A 414 -13.83 -26.32 7.87
N VAL A 415 -13.40 -26.03 9.11
CA VAL A 415 -12.09 -26.46 9.62
C VAL A 415 -12.11 -27.82 10.34
N GLN A 416 -13.26 -28.51 10.42
CA GLN A 416 -13.37 -29.72 11.26
C GLN A 416 -13.59 -31.05 10.54
N THR A 417 -13.57 -31.11 9.21
CA THR A 417 -13.67 -32.38 8.50
C THR A 417 -12.81 -32.40 7.25
N ASP A 418 -11.98 -33.43 7.19
CA ASP A 418 -11.28 -34.01 6.04
C ASP A 418 -9.79 -33.68 5.86
N TYR A 419 -9.02 -34.78 5.79
CA TYR A 419 -7.59 -34.95 5.48
C TYR A 419 -6.60 -34.95 6.65
N LEU A 420 -6.72 -35.94 7.53
CA LEU A 420 -5.56 -36.70 8.00
C LEU A 420 -5.52 -38.02 7.21
N PRO A 421 -4.50 -38.30 6.38
CA PRO A 421 -4.15 -39.68 6.10
C PRO A 421 -3.48 -40.23 7.37
N THR A 422 -4.19 -41.10 8.08
CA THR A 422 -3.65 -41.95 9.13
C THR A 422 -2.53 -42.80 8.50
N ILE A 423 -1.28 -42.41 8.71
CA ILE A 423 -0.15 -43.31 8.45
C ILE A 423 -0.15 -44.33 9.57
N HIS A 424 -0.83 -45.46 9.35
CA HIS A 424 -0.56 -46.68 10.10
C HIS A 424 0.82 -47.18 9.70
N VAL A 425 1.81 -46.88 10.53
CA VAL A 425 3.12 -47.55 10.49
C VAL A 425 2.90 -49.00 10.93
N LYS A 426 2.82 -49.92 9.96
CA LYS A 426 3.14 -51.34 10.21
C LYS A 426 4.66 -51.43 10.35
N ASN A 427 5.13 -51.36 11.60
CA ASN A 427 6.46 -51.79 11.98
C ASN A 427 6.46 -53.32 12.09
N GLU A 428 6.83 -54.01 11.01
CA GLU A 428 7.45 -55.34 11.02
C GLU A 428 7.88 -55.65 9.57
N GLU A 429 9.09 -56.20 9.38
CA GLU A 429 9.74 -56.59 8.11
C GLU A 429 10.74 -55.63 7.42
N ILE A 430 11.36 -54.68 8.11
CA ILE A 430 12.63 -54.07 7.63
C ILE A 430 13.68 -54.09 8.75
N ARG A 431 14.10 -55.30 9.15
CA ARG A 431 15.25 -55.46 10.04
C ARG A 431 16.17 -56.65 9.75
N THR A 432 16.00 -57.29 8.58
CA THR A 432 16.82 -58.45 8.18
C THR A 432 17.71 -58.18 6.96
N ASN A 433 17.38 -57.23 6.07
CA ASN A 433 18.20 -57.03 4.86
C ASN A 433 19.34 -55.98 4.98
N SER A 434 19.36 -55.14 6.01
CA SER A 434 20.40 -54.11 6.18
C SER A 434 21.66 -54.59 6.91
N ARG A 435 21.72 -55.87 7.34
CA ARG A 435 22.93 -56.46 7.96
C ARG A 435 23.72 -57.40 7.05
N GLU A 436 23.19 -57.79 5.88
CA GLU A 436 23.91 -58.62 4.90
C GLU A 436 24.60 -57.81 3.79
N GLU A 437 24.08 -56.63 3.42
CA GLU A 437 24.72 -55.77 2.41
C GLU A 437 25.95 -55.00 2.95
N LEU A 438 26.05 -54.81 4.27
CA LEU A 438 27.21 -54.17 4.92
C LEU A 438 28.38 -55.16 5.18
N ARG A 439 28.15 -56.47 5.14
CA ARG A 439 29.21 -57.50 5.28
C ARG A 439 29.84 -57.94 3.97
N THR A 440 29.24 -57.62 2.84
CA THR A 440 29.72 -58.01 1.50
C THR A 440 30.50 -56.91 0.78
N SER A 441 30.41 -55.65 1.24
CA SER A 441 31.21 -54.53 0.72
C SER A 441 32.59 -54.39 1.38
N GLU A 442 32.73 -54.70 2.68
CA GLU A 442 34.02 -54.67 3.39
C GLU A 442 34.97 -55.81 2.99
N ASN A 443 34.47 -56.95 2.51
CA ASN A 443 35.31 -58.08 2.06
C ASN A 443 35.79 -57.98 0.60
N ARG A 444 35.38 -56.95 -0.16
CA ARG A 444 35.80 -56.73 -1.56
C ARG A 444 36.86 -55.63 -1.73
N SER A 445 37.03 -54.72 -0.77
CA SER A 445 38.07 -53.67 -0.84
C SER A 445 39.48 -54.15 -0.46
N ASP A 446 39.60 -55.22 0.35
CA ASP A 446 40.90 -55.71 0.83
C ASP A 446 41.59 -56.74 -0.08
N ARG A 447 40.98 -57.11 -1.22
CA ARG A 447 41.58 -58.04 -2.21
C ARG A 447 42.04 -57.40 -3.51
N GLN A 448 41.88 -56.09 -3.71
CA GLN A 448 42.33 -55.41 -4.94
C GLN A 448 43.57 -54.51 -4.79
N THR A 449 44.14 -54.39 -3.59
CA THR A 449 45.27 -53.46 -3.32
C THR A 449 46.64 -54.14 -3.17
N VAL A 450 46.78 -55.44 -3.46
CA VAL A 450 48.07 -56.19 -3.32
C VAL A 450 48.49 -56.90 -4.62
N LYS A 451 48.08 -56.42 -5.81
CA LYS A 451 48.46 -57.12 -7.07
C LYS A 451 48.85 -56.25 -8.28
N LYS A 452 49.40 -55.06 -8.05
CA LYS A 452 50.07 -54.27 -9.09
C LYS A 452 51.22 -53.45 -8.50
N PHE A 453 52.36 -54.08 -8.26
CA PHE A 453 53.69 -53.45 -8.29
C PHE A 453 54.75 -54.55 -8.16
N GLN A 454 54.94 -55.31 -9.24
CA GLN A 454 56.16 -56.04 -9.55
C GLN A 454 56.12 -56.43 -11.04
N ASP A 455 57.25 -56.23 -11.71
CA ASP A 455 57.65 -56.70 -13.05
C ASP A 455 57.61 -55.70 -14.23
N HIS A 456 58.84 -55.24 -14.54
CA HIS A 456 59.45 -54.89 -15.84
C HIS A 456 58.84 -53.70 -16.64
N HIS A 457 59.59 -52.65 -17.01
CA HIS A 457 60.98 -52.56 -17.47
C HIS A 457 61.64 -51.23 -17.09
#